data_AF-A0A966VZ83-F1
#
_entry.id   AF-A0A966VZ83-F1
#
_cell.length_a   1.000
_cell.length_b   1.000
_cell.length_c   1.000
_cell.angle_alpha   90.00
_cell.angle_beta   90.00
_cell.angle_gamma   90.00
#
_symmetry.space_group_name_H-M   'P 1'
#
loop_
_entity.id
_entity.type
_entity.pdbx_description
1 polymer ?
#
loop_
_entity_poly.entity_id
_entity_poly.type
_entity_poly.pdbx_seq_one_letter_code
_entity_poly.pdbx_strand_id
1 'polypeptide(L)'
;MNLKANMKNTMFEELLALRHKRTLTSDERAWLERWLAAHPTDHARWREENALATALRRLPEPAVPTNFMARVWQDIESANRPGNAARARGWAWWRWPSLAQQFALAVVLLAAIVVIQGRRARSPVQVARSIEQVTAFTQMPSVALLKDFEAISRLNQAAADVELLAAFEPPR
;
A
#
# COMPACT_ATOMS: atom_id res chain seq x y z
N MET A 1 24.99 17.54 17.23
CA MET A 1 24.98 18.76 16.40
C MET A 1 24.65 18.38 14.95
N ASN A 2 23.39 18.48 14.50
CA ASN A 2 23.07 18.57 13.05
C ASN A 2 21.62 18.99 12.73
N LEU A 3 21.04 19.93 13.49
CA LEU A 3 19.70 20.45 13.20
C LEU A 3 19.61 21.19 11.84
N LYS A 4 20.72 21.80 11.39
CA LYS A 4 20.77 22.48 10.08
C LYS A 4 20.74 21.53 8.89
N ALA A 5 21.29 20.31 9.00
CA ALA A 5 21.21 19.34 7.92
C ALA A 5 19.80 18.76 7.80
N ASN A 6 19.16 18.47 8.94
CA ASN A 6 17.80 17.94 8.97
C ASN A 6 16.79 18.96 8.39
N MET A 7 16.87 20.22 8.83
CA MET A 7 15.95 21.28 8.39
C MET A 7 16.10 21.67 6.90
N LYS A 8 17.27 21.43 6.30
CA LYS A 8 17.48 21.65 4.87
C LYS A 8 17.02 20.46 4.02
N ASN A 9 17.14 19.24 4.54
CA ASN A 9 16.56 18.05 3.91
C ASN A 9 15.03 18.16 3.83
N THR A 10 14.38 18.62 4.90
CA THR A 10 12.93 18.87 4.89
C THR A 10 12.51 19.92 3.87
N MET A 11 13.34 20.95 3.63
CA MET A 11 13.05 21.97 2.61
C MET A 11 13.17 21.41 1.19
N PHE A 12 14.15 20.53 0.93
CA PHE A 12 14.26 19.85 -0.36
C PHE A 12 13.06 18.93 -0.63
N GLU A 13 12.63 18.16 0.36
CA GLU A 13 11.42 17.32 0.27
C GLU A 13 10.15 18.15 0.03
N GLU A 14 10.04 19.31 0.69
CA GLU A 14 8.91 20.21 0.49
C GLU A 14 8.87 20.76 -0.95
N LEU A 15 10.04 21.10 -1.52
CA LEU A 15 10.11 21.53 -2.92
C LEU A 15 9.77 20.39 -3.90
N LEU A 16 10.15 19.15 -3.60
CA LEU A 16 9.71 17.97 -4.36
C LEU A 16 8.19 17.82 -4.32
N ALA A 17 7.58 17.92 -3.12
CA ALA A 17 6.13 17.84 -2.96
C ALA A 17 5.40 19.00 -3.65
N LEU A 18 5.92 20.22 -3.57
CA LEU A 18 5.34 21.40 -4.22
C LEU A 18 5.36 21.29 -5.74
N ARG A 19 6.42 20.71 -6.31
CA ARG A 19 6.56 20.48 -7.75
C ARG A 19 5.44 19.61 -8.32
N HIS A 20 4.94 18.62 -7.58
CA HIS A 20 3.82 17.80 -8.03
C HIS A 20 2.51 18.58 -8.13
N LYS A 21 2.33 19.61 -7.29
CA LYS A 21 1.11 20.43 -7.23
C LYS A 21 1.18 21.63 -8.17
N ARG A 22 2.35 22.28 -8.29
CA ARG A 22 2.54 23.48 -9.09
C ARG A 22 3.96 23.58 -9.66
N THR A 23 4.12 24.43 -10.66
CA THR A 23 5.44 24.81 -11.16
C THR A 23 6.19 25.66 -10.11
N LEU A 24 7.45 25.30 -9.83
CA LEU A 24 8.34 26.03 -8.91
C LEU A 24 8.61 27.46 -9.39
N THR A 25 8.66 28.41 -8.46
CA THR A 25 8.99 29.83 -8.73
C THR A 25 10.47 30.01 -9.07
N SER A 26 10.85 31.18 -9.57
CA SER A 26 12.26 31.52 -9.87
C SER A 26 13.15 31.40 -8.63
N ASP A 27 12.66 31.85 -7.48
CA ASP A 27 13.44 31.94 -6.25
C ASP A 27 13.68 30.55 -5.64
N GLU A 28 12.66 29.69 -5.71
CA GLU A 28 12.71 28.28 -5.31
C GLU A 28 13.69 27.49 -6.19
N ARG A 29 13.69 27.74 -7.51
CA ARG A 29 14.66 27.14 -8.43
C ARG A 29 16.08 27.56 -8.14
N ALA A 30 16.33 28.85 -7.91
CA ALA A 30 17.66 29.34 -7.56
C ALA A 30 18.16 28.76 -6.22
N TRP A 31 17.26 28.51 -5.26
CA TRP A 31 17.61 27.78 -4.04
C TRP A 31 17.95 26.31 -4.34
N LEU A 32 17.14 25.63 -5.14
CA LEU A 32 17.33 24.24 -5.51
C LEU A 32 18.64 24.02 -6.27
N GLU A 33 18.97 24.88 -7.22
CA GLU A 33 20.23 24.81 -7.97
C GLU A 33 21.45 24.95 -7.04
N ARG A 34 21.39 25.88 -6.07
CA ARG A 34 22.43 26.00 -5.03
C ARG A 34 22.50 24.76 -4.14
N TRP A 35 21.36 24.15 -3.81
CA TRP A 35 21.32 22.91 -3.02
C TRP A 35 21.94 21.73 -3.76
N LEU A 36 21.56 21.54 -5.03
CA LEU A 36 22.07 20.47 -5.88
C LEU A 36 23.56 20.64 -6.21
N ALA A 37 24.05 21.88 -6.33
CA ALA A 37 25.47 22.16 -6.44
C ALA A 37 26.26 21.74 -5.19
N ALA A 38 25.64 21.81 -4.02
CA ALA A 38 26.25 21.39 -2.75
C ALA A 38 26.06 19.89 -2.43
N HIS A 39 25.05 19.21 -3.02
CA HIS A 39 24.71 17.82 -2.75
C HIS A 39 24.56 17.02 -4.05
N PRO A 40 25.67 16.52 -4.62
CA PRO A 40 25.66 15.83 -5.91
C PRO A 40 24.86 14.51 -5.90
N THR A 41 24.68 13.88 -4.74
CA THR A 41 23.84 12.69 -4.55
C THR A 41 22.36 12.96 -4.82
N ASP A 42 21.87 14.16 -4.49
CA ASP A 42 20.47 14.56 -4.69
C ASP A 42 20.16 14.89 -6.16
N HIS A 43 21.20 15.10 -6.98
CA HIS A 43 21.06 15.38 -8.41
C HIS A 43 20.49 14.18 -9.18
N ALA A 44 20.84 12.95 -8.78
CA ALA A 44 20.27 11.74 -9.37
C ALA A 44 18.77 11.67 -9.09
N ARG A 45 18.40 11.81 -7.82
CA ARG A 45 17.00 11.81 -7.36
C ARG A 45 16.18 12.91 -8.02
N TRP A 46 16.70 14.13 -8.09
CA TRP A 46 16.04 15.24 -8.77
C TRP A 46 15.79 14.95 -10.26
N ARG A 47 16.73 14.30 -10.96
CA ARG A 47 16.55 13.93 -12.37
C ARG A 47 15.49 12.84 -12.55
N GLU A 48 15.48 11.83 -11.69
CA GLU A 48 14.51 10.74 -11.71
C GLU A 48 13.08 11.27 -11.52
N GLU A 49 12.88 12.11 -10.49
CA GLU A 49 11.61 12.79 -10.25
C GLU A 49 11.22 13.67 -11.44
N ASN A 50 12.19 14.33 -12.09
CA ASN A 50 11.94 15.10 -13.30
C ASN A 50 11.43 14.24 -14.45
N ALA A 51 12.13 13.15 -14.75
CA ALA A 51 11.76 12.22 -15.80
C ALA A 51 10.38 11.60 -15.54
N LEU A 52 10.09 11.21 -14.31
CA LEU A 52 8.80 10.65 -13.91
C LEU A 52 7.66 11.64 -14.16
N ALA A 53 7.77 12.88 -13.67
CA ALA A 53 6.72 13.87 -13.88
C ALA A 53 6.51 14.20 -15.37
N THR A 54 7.58 14.25 -16.17
CA THR A 54 7.45 14.43 -17.62
C THR A 54 6.78 13.23 -18.28
N ALA A 55 7.10 12.00 -17.87
CA ALA A 55 6.43 10.79 -18.36
C ALA A 55 4.94 10.79 -18.00
N LEU A 56 4.59 11.15 -16.76
CA LEU A 56 3.20 11.26 -16.31
C LEU A 56 2.40 12.29 -17.10
N ARG A 57 2.99 13.45 -17.42
CA ARG A 57 2.34 14.47 -18.27
C ARG A 57 2.12 14.04 -19.72
N ARG A 58 2.84 13.02 -20.19
CA ARG A 58 2.67 12.46 -21.54
C ARG A 58 1.59 11.38 -21.58
N LEU A 59 1.07 10.93 -20.44
CA LEU A 59 -0.03 9.97 -20.45
C LEU A 59 -1.26 10.64 -21.08
N PRO A 60 -1.96 9.94 -21.99
CA PRO A 60 -3.21 10.45 -22.55
C PRO A 60 -4.22 10.61 -21.42
N GLU A 61 -4.89 11.75 -21.36
CA GLU A 61 -6.02 11.93 -20.46
C GLU A 61 -7.12 10.94 -20.85
N PRO A 62 -7.57 10.07 -19.93
CA PRO A 62 -8.65 9.15 -20.24
C PRO A 62 -9.91 9.96 -20.52
N ALA A 63 -10.56 9.69 -21.64
CA ALA A 63 -11.87 10.26 -21.92
C ALA A 63 -12.86 9.81 -20.84
N VAL A 64 -13.36 10.76 -20.06
CA VAL A 64 -14.39 10.47 -19.06
C VAL A 64 -15.70 10.20 -19.80
N PRO A 65 -16.32 9.02 -19.63
CA PRO A 65 -17.56 8.73 -20.32
C PRO A 65 -18.67 9.64 -19.78
N THR A 66 -19.56 10.11 -20.66
CA THR A 66 -20.64 11.07 -20.32
C THR A 66 -21.64 10.53 -19.30
N ASN A 67 -21.69 9.20 -19.15
CA ASN A 67 -22.52 8.50 -18.17
C ASN A 67 -21.75 8.06 -16.91
N PHE A 68 -20.53 8.57 -16.67
CA PHE A 68 -19.70 8.21 -15.52
C PHE A 68 -20.47 8.30 -14.20
N MET A 69 -21.12 9.44 -13.95
CA MET A 69 -21.90 9.64 -12.71
C MET A 69 -23.10 8.70 -12.60
N ALA A 70 -23.75 8.39 -13.73
CA ALA A 70 -24.87 7.43 -13.74
C ALA A 70 -24.38 6.02 -13.38
N ARG A 71 -23.21 5.60 -13.88
CA ARG A 71 -22.61 4.31 -13.51
C ARG A 71 -22.16 4.28 -12.05
N VAL A 72 -21.56 5.36 -11.55
CA VAL A 72 -21.18 5.46 -10.13
C VAL A 72 -22.41 5.35 -9.22
N TRP A 73 -23.50 6.02 -9.55
CA TRP A 73 -24.75 5.94 -8.78
C TRP A 73 -25.34 4.53 -8.79
N GLN A 74 -25.33 3.87 -9.96
CA GLN A 74 -25.76 2.48 -10.09
C GLN A 74 -24.89 1.52 -9.25
N ASP A 75 -23.58 1.72 -9.23
CA ASP A 75 -22.66 0.89 -8.44
C ASP A 75 -22.92 1.05 -6.94
N ILE A 76 -23.09 2.29 -6.46
CA ILE A 76 -23.42 2.57 -5.04
C ILE A 76 -24.77 1.95 -4.65
N GLU A 77 -25.81 2.14 -5.47
CA GLU A 77 -27.13 1.56 -5.24
C GLU A 77 -27.08 0.03 -5.24
N SER A 78 -26.29 -0.57 -6.14
CA SER A 78 -26.11 -2.03 -6.20
C SER A 78 -25.35 -2.59 -4.99
N ALA A 79 -24.39 -1.84 -4.46
CA ALA A 79 -23.61 -2.20 -3.28
C ALA A 79 -24.43 -2.09 -1.98
N ASN A 80 -25.35 -1.14 -1.91
CA ASN A 80 -26.24 -0.92 -0.76
C ASN A 80 -27.48 -1.81 -0.78
N ARG A 81 -27.78 -2.48 -1.89
CA ARG A 81 -28.88 -3.44 -1.95
C ARG A 81 -28.45 -4.74 -1.27
N PRO A 82 -29.10 -5.18 -0.17
CA PRO A 82 -28.83 -6.48 0.42
C PRO A 82 -29.05 -7.55 -0.65
N GLY A 83 -27.97 -8.28 -0.94
CA GLY A 83 -27.83 -9.02 -2.19
C GLY A 83 -28.93 -10.05 -2.41
N ASN A 84 -29.56 -9.98 -3.58
CA ASN A 84 -30.24 -11.11 -4.20
C ASN A 84 -29.18 -12.08 -4.79
N ALA A 85 -28.23 -12.50 -3.94
CA ALA A 85 -27.08 -13.34 -4.28
C ALA A 85 -27.49 -14.74 -4.81
N ALA A 86 -28.77 -15.09 -4.69
CA ALA A 86 -29.34 -16.31 -5.24
C ALA A 86 -29.40 -16.33 -6.77
N ARG A 87 -29.54 -15.18 -7.45
CA ARG A 87 -29.79 -15.15 -8.91
C ARG A 87 -28.51 -15.23 -9.76
N ALA A 88 -27.37 -14.77 -9.23
CA ALA A 88 -26.08 -14.84 -9.93
C ALA A 88 -25.39 -16.21 -9.81
N ARG A 89 -25.75 -17.02 -8.81
CA ARG A 89 -25.11 -18.31 -8.53
C ARG A 89 -25.46 -19.39 -9.57
N GLY A 90 -26.64 -19.31 -10.18
CA GLY A 90 -27.12 -20.28 -11.17
C GLY A 90 -26.45 -20.19 -12.54
N TRP A 91 -25.93 -19.02 -12.93
CA TRP A 91 -25.29 -18.83 -14.25
C TRP A 91 -23.76 -18.93 -14.19
N ALA A 92 -23.16 -18.63 -13.03
CA ALA A 92 -21.71 -18.69 -12.83
C ALA A 92 -21.13 -20.12 -12.92
N TRP A 93 -21.91 -21.15 -12.51
CA TRP A 93 -21.45 -22.55 -12.52
C TRP A 93 -21.17 -23.09 -13.94
N TRP A 94 -21.74 -22.48 -14.98
CA TRP A 94 -21.73 -22.98 -16.36
C TRP A 94 -20.53 -22.41 -17.13
N ARG A 95 -19.86 -21.40 -16.57
CA ARG A 95 -18.73 -20.69 -17.21
C ARG A 95 -17.40 -20.90 -16.49
N TRP A 96 -17.25 -21.95 -15.68
CA TRP A 96 -16.00 -22.22 -14.95
C TRP A 96 -15.19 -23.42 -15.47
N PRO A 97 -14.55 -23.33 -16.65
CA PRO A 97 -13.37 -24.13 -16.94
C PRO A 97 -12.05 -23.47 -16.47
N SER A 98 -12.03 -22.26 -15.89
CA SER A 98 -10.77 -21.56 -15.58
C SER A 98 -10.24 -21.70 -14.14
N LEU A 99 -11.08 -21.94 -13.12
CA LEU A 99 -10.55 -22.06 -11.74
C LEU A 99 -9.79 -23.37 -11.53
N ALA A 100 -10.22 -24.47 -12.14
CA ALA A 100 -9.49 -25.74 -12.07
C ALA A 100 -8.06 -25.61 -12.63
N GLN A 101 -7.89 -24.82 -13.71
CA GLN A 101 -6.57 -24.53 -14.28
C GLN A 101 -5.70 -23.66 -13.36
N GLN A 102 -6.31 -22.69 -12.67
CA GLN A 102 -5.60 -21.84 -11.69
C GLN A 102 -5.14 -22.65 -10.46
N PHE A 103 -5.96 -23.58 -9.96
CA PHE A 103 -5.58 -24.48 -8.88
C PHE A 103 -4.48 -25.47 -9.30
N ALA A 104 -4.52 -26.00 -10.52
CA ALA A 104 -3.47 -26.88 -11.03
C ALA A 104 -2.10 -26.18 -11.09
N LEU A 105 -2.06 -24.94 -11.59
CA LEU A 105 -0.85 -24.12 -11.61
C LEU A 105 -0.33 -23.81 -10.20
N ALA A 106 -1.22 -23.47 -9.27
CA ALA A 106 -0.83 -23.19 -7.89
C ALA A 106 -0.22 -24.41 -7.20
N VAL A 107 -0.78 -25.60 -7.40
CA VAL A 107 -0.26 -26.86 -6.84
C VAL A 107 1.12 -27.20 -7.42
N VAL A 108 1.31 -27.03 -8.73
CA VAL A 108 2.62 -27.27 -9.37
C VAL A 108 3.68 -26.29 -8.86
N LEU A 109 3.34 -25.01 -8.68
CA LEU A 109 4.25 -24.02 -8.11
C LEU A 109 4.61 -24.33 -6.66
N LEU A 110 3.64 -24.72 -5.84
CA LEU A 110 3.87 -25.13 -4.46
C LEU A 110 4.80 -26.36 -4.38
N ALA A 111 4.56 -27.36 -5.22
CA ALA A 111 5.41 -28.55 -5.31
C ALA A 111 6.85 -28.18 -5.74
N ALA A 112 7.02 -27.29 -6.71
CA ALA A 112 8.34 -26.81 -7.13
C ALA A 112 9.08 -26.08 -6.00
N ILE A 113 8.40 -25.23 -5.26
CA ILE A 113 8.96 -24.51 -4.10
C ILE A 113 9.41 -25.49 -3.01
N VAL A 114 8.58 -26.48 -2.68
CA VAL A 114 8.90 -27.51 -1.67
C VAL A 114 10.13 -28.32 -2.09
N VAL A 115 10.27 -28.68 -3.36
CA VAL A 115 11.43 -29.40 -3.88
C VAL A 115 12.70 -28.56 -3.81
N ILE A 116 12.63 -27.26 -4.15
CA ILE A 116 13.77 -26.34 -4.09
C ILE A 116 14.20 -26.11 -2.63
N GLN A 117 13.24 -25.87 -1.73
CA GLN A 117 13.49 -25.67 -0.30
C GLN A 117 14.06 -26.94 0.36
N GLY A 118 13.51 -28.11 0.02
CA GLY A 118 14.00 -29.40 0.53
C GLY A 118 15.42 -29.73 0.07
N ARG A 119 15.82 -29.29 -1.13
CA ARG A 119 17.22 -29.39 -1.60
C ARG A 119 18.16 -28.44 -0.85
N ARG A 120 17.70 -27.23 -0.49
CA ARG A 120 18.46 -26.25 0.30
C ARG A 120 18.57 -26.63 1.78
N ALA A 121 17.54 -27.23 2.36
CA ALA A 121 17.54 -27.70 3.75
C ALA A 121 18.52 -28.85 4.02
N ARG A 122 19.02 -29.52 2.98
CA ARG A 122 20.05 -30.58 3.10
C ARG A 122 21.47 -30.05 3.26
N SER A 123 21.71 -28.73 3.29
CA SER A 123 23.01 -28.18 3.67
C SER A 123 23.01 -27.80 5.18
N PRO A 124 23.40 -28.70 6.09
CA PRO A 124 23.43 -28.43 7.55
C PRO A 124 24.38 -27.29 7.95
N VAL A 125 25.24 -26.83 7.05
CA VAL A 125 26.27 -25.81 7.32
C VAL A 125 25.71 -24.39 7.43
N GLN A 126 24.55 -24.08 6.83
CA GLN A 126 23.98 -22.72 6.86
C GLN A 126 23.08 -22.46 8.08
N VAL A 127 22.48 -23.49 8.67
CA VAL A 127 21.56 -23.33 9.82
C VAL A 127 22.33 -22.93 11.09
N ALA A 128 23.59 -23.39 11.24
CA ALA A 128 24.40 -23.05 12.41
C ALA A 128 24.77 -21.55 12.50
N ARG A 129 25.02 -20.88 11.36
CA ARG A 129 25.37 -19.44 11.35
C ARG A 129 24.17 -18.52 11.60
N SER A 130 22.96 -18.97 11.26
CA SER A 130 21.73 -18.17 11.43
C SER A 130 21.26 -18.13 12.89
N ILE A 131 21.61 -19.13 13.70
CA ILE A 131 21.19 -19.21 15.10
C ILE A 131 22.01 -18.26 15.99
N GLU A 132 23.32 -18.13 15.75
CA GLU A 132 24.18 -17.22 16.52
C GLU A 132 23.79 -15.74 16.36
N GLN A 133 23.30 -15.33 15.18
CA GLN A 133 22.93 -13.94 14.92
C GLN A 133 21.56 -13.55 15.51
N VAL A 134 20.63 -14.50 15.68
CA VAL A 134 19.28 -14.22 16.21
C VAL A 134 19.27 -14.21 17.75
N THR A 135 20.16 -14.96 18.40
CA THR A 135 20.31 -14.91 19.87
C THR A 135 20.80 -13.56 20.40
N ALA A 136 21.53 -12.77 19.59
CA ALA A 136 21.99 -11.43 19.98
C ALA A 136 20.87 -10.37 20.02
N PHE A 137 19.71 -10.63 19.42
CA PHE A 137 18.57 -9.70 19.39
C PHE A 137 17.38 -10.11 20.27
N THR A 138 17.48 -11.20 21.04
CA THR A 138 16.39 -11.65 21.91
C THR A 138 16.43 -10.92 23.26
N GLN A 139 16.19 -9.61 23.24
CA GLN A 139 15.49 -8.99 24.36
C GLN A 139 14.01 -9.34 24.18
N MET A 140 13.48 -10.19 25.04
CA MET A 140 12.05 -10.55 25.05
C MET A 140 11.21 -9.26 25.13
N PRO A 141 10.21 -9.07 24.24
CA PRO A 141 9.30 -7.93 24.37
C PRO A 141 8.54 -8.05 25.70
N SER A 142 8.51 -6.96 26.47
CA SER A 142 7.88 -6.93 27.78
C SER A 142 6.37 -7.19 27.67
N VAL A 143 5.82 -7.95 28.61
CA VAL A 143 4.38 -8.30 28.68
C VAL A 143 3.48 -7.05 28.69
N ALA A 144 4.02 -5.89 29.10
CA ALA A 144 3.33 -4.60 29.03
C ALA A 144 2.93 -4.21 27.59
N LEU A 145 3.81 -4.42 26.59
CA LEU A 145 3.52 -4.10 25.19
C LEU A 145 2.40 -4.98 24.60
N LEU A 146 2.27 -6.22 25.08
CA LEU A 146 1.19 -7.12 24.64
C LEU A 146 -0.17 -6.69 25.20
N LYS A 147 -0.21 -6.09 26.40
CA LYS A 147 -1.45 -5.55 26.98
C LYS A 147 -1.96 -4.34 26.21
N ASP A 148 -1.08 -3.45 25.79
CA ASP A 148 -1.46 -2.26 25.03
C ASP A 148 -2.08 -2.65 23.67
N PHE A 149 -1.55 -3.70 23.04
CA PHE A 149 -2.11 -4.25 21.82
C PHE A 149 -3.52 -4.85 22.02
N GLU A 150 -3.76 -5.55 23.14
CA GLU A 150 -5.08 -6.09 23.45
C GLU A 150 -6.11 -4.97 23.69
N ALA A 151 -5.74 -3.90 24.39
CA ALA A 151 -6.61 -2.75 24.62
C ALA A 151 -6.99 -2.03 23.32
N ILE A 152 -6.03 -1.81 22.41
CA ILE A 152 -6.27 -1.21 21.09
C ILE A 152 -7.18 -2.11 20.24
N SER A 153 -6.96 -3.43 20.29
CA SER A 153 -7.78 -4.39 19.54
C SER A 153 -9.25 -4.40 19.99
N ARG A 154 -9.50 -4.26 21.30
CA ARG A 154 -10.86 -4.20 21.87
C ARG A 154 -11.57 -2.89 21.55
N LEU A 155 -10.84 -1.77 21.49
CA LEU A 155 -11.39 -0.47 21.08
C LEU A 155 -11.91 -0.48 19.64
N ASN A 156 -11.24 -1.21 18.74
CA ASN A 156 -11.69 -1.36 17.35
C ASN A 156 -12.87 -2.36 17.19
N GLN A 157 -13.10 -3.23 18.19
CA GLN A 157 -14.19 -4.22 18.20
C GLN A 157 -15.40 -3.80 19.03
N ALA A 158 -15.30 -2.73 19.83
CA ALA A 158 -16.45 -2.10 20.46
C ALA A 158 -17.35 -1.55 19.35
N ALA A 159 -18.37 -2.33 19.02
CA ALA A 159 -19.33 -2.09 17.95
C ALA A 159 -19.87 -0.67 18.02
N ALA A 160 -20.02 -0.02 16.85
CA ALA A 160 -20.80 1.20 16.73
C ALA A 160 -22.14 0.98 17.44
N ASP A 161 -22.43 1.83 18.42
CA ASP A 161 -23.57 1.66 19.33
C ASP A 161 -24.87 1.78 18.53
N VAL A 162 -25.43 0.62 18.17
CA VAL A 162 -26.56 0.51 17.24
C VAL A 162 -27.80 1.23 17.80
N GLU A 163 -27.86 1.39 19.12
CA GLU A 163 -28.87 2.17 19.84
C GLU A 163 -28.77 3.67 19.58
N LEU A 164 -27.55 4.23 19.53
CA LEU A 164 -27.32 5.64 19.16
C LEU A 164 -27.59 5.91 17.67
N LEU A 165 -27.35 4.91 16.82
CA LEU A 165 -27.68 4.98 15.39
C LEU A 165 -29.19 4.92 15.15
N ALA A 166 -29.92 4.10 15.91
CA ALA A 166 -31.39 4.02 15.85
C ALA A 166 -32.07 5.29 16.39
N ALA A 167 -31.48 5.96 17.37
CA ALA A 167 -32.01 7.23 17.92
C ALA A 167 -31.91 8.42 16.93
N PHE A 168 -31.04 8.34 15.92
CA PHE A 168 -30.91 9.33 14.86
C PHE A 168 -31.78 9.04 13.63
N GLU A 169 -32.51 7.91 13.60
CA GLU A 169 -33.43 7.60 12.51
C GLU A 169 -34.76 8.35 12.73
N PRO A 170 -35.15 9.29 11.84
CA PRO A 170 -36.36 10.09 12.02
C PRO A 170 -37.63 9.22 11.91
N PRO A 171 -38.69 9.50 12.71
CA PRO A 171 -39.94 8.75 12.64
C PRO A 171 -40.60 8.96 11.26
N ARG A 172 -41.07 7.87 10.66
CA ARG A 172 -41.87 7.89 9.43
C ARG A 172 -43.23 8.52 9.64
#